data_AF-A0A445N2M4-F1
#
_entry.id   AF-A0A445N2M4-F1
#
_cell.length_a   1.000
_cell.length_b   1.000
_cell.length_c   1.000
_cell.angle_alpha   90.00
_cell.angle_beta   90.00
_cell.angle_gamma   90.00
#
_symmetry.space_group_name_H-M   'P 1'
#
loop_
_entity.id
_entity.type
_entity.pdbx_description
1 polymer ?
#
loop_
_entity_poly.entity_id
_entity_poly.type
_entity_poly.pdbx_seq_one_letter_code
_entity_poly.pdbx_strand_id
1 'polypeptide(L)'
;MKLSTNNLEQERILTEKTLTDKTFDFTAKFLAVNYLQTLTESHPDIINTDTITVLEKLLVDYEFRHQTQAYFMYKEVANTLCSIIVHSDALAGHAFNCLKNLLGLTNGHPHRATAEALGSLPFSIEGPEIGKPAREDIPSLTWRELIKETGLSLTSSPEFTGRSLVAGVKPEGKLIVVKLLRSGEMLDSLMREAAWMNYLSDKTHFFPVRFNIPKAVCVRDSYAFRLSTIPATQPEDLGLNKENYAICFVADNDYFSYPNDDREEKRLSDDEFSEVILRNAWLLGKLTSLGIVHSAPIPLFHNRVQRQRRRDGGMYEWPRAGRLDRWLESCLYPNLGITGVRDFEHLESFTGKSRILYRHIGSHMLSLLLIAGSYFRYKDRTRVGLDEEGRPVDARDLFDKEFLKTLIFDTFLNYYSGFTGDHFEGAFPTDLEAFSSRMIDEMGVDNHMEEILRVADQNEMSEDEFEVFLERRGFSLEKIASLQKGEQDIIIYSGPHLGAFNNRISLPEMIELVGTMSSLCIAGRYCTKVPGLQ
;
A
#
# COMPACT_ATOMS: atom_id res chain seq x y z
N MET A 1 27.39 -12.09 -39.98
CA MET A 1 27.95 -13.45 -40.10
C MET A 1 27.12 -14.31 -39.15
N LYS A 2 26.26 -15.22 -39.65
CA LYS A 2 25.43 -16.07 -38.78
C LYS A 2 26.36 -17.11 -38.13
N LEU A 3 26.52 -17.06 -36.81
CA LEU A 3 27.22 -18.10 -36.06
C LEU A 3 26.45 -19.42 -36.22
N SER A 4 27.15 -20.55 -36.35
CA SER A 4 26.50 -21.86 -36.37
C SER A 4 25.95 -22.19 -34.97
N THR A 5 24.87 -22.97 -34.89
CA THR A 5 24.26 -23.40 -33.60
C THR A 5 25.28 -24.05 -32.66
N ASN A 6 26.21 -24.86 -33.21
CA ASN A 6 27.31 -25.45 -32.43
C ASN A 6 28.22 -24.40 -31.79
N ASN A 7 28.43 -23.24 -32.40
CA ASN A 7 29.26 -22.18 -31.82
C ASN A 7 28.54 -21.48 -30.66
N LEU A 8 27.24 -21.20 -30.84
CA LEU A 8 26.39 -20.61 -29.80
C LEU A 8 26.25 -21.52 -28.58
N GLU A 9 26.17 -22.84 -28.78
CA GLU A 9 26.12 -23.80 -27.67
C GLU A 9 27.45 -23.84 -26.87
N GLN A 10 28.60 -23.73 -27.55
CA GLN A 10 29.89 -23.60 -26.88
C GLN A 10 30.01 -22.29 -26.10
N GLU A 11 29.49 -21.19 -26.66
CA GLU A 11 29.43 -19.88 -25.99
C GLU A 11 28.56 -19.95 -24.72
N ARG A 12 27.40 -20.61 -24.77
CA ARG A 12 26.57 -20.88 -23.58
C ARG A 12 27.33 -21.67 -22.52
N ILE A 13 27.95 -22.80 -22.89
CA ILE A 13 28.69 -23.67 -21.95
C ILE A 13 29.84 -22.89 -21.27
N LEU A 14 30.60 -22.10 -22.04
CA LEU A 14 31.67 -21.28 -21.49
C LEU A 14 31.14 -20.24 -20.50
N THR A 15 29.99 -19.64 -20.82
CA THR A 15 29.32 -18.67 -19.96
C THR A 15 28.89 -19.29 -18.64
N GLU A 16 28.23 -20.45 -18.67
CA GLU A 16 27.84 -21.21 -17.47
C GLU A 16 29.04 -21.64 -16.62
N LYS A 17 30.13 -22.05 -17.27
CA LYS A 17 31.37 -22.37 -16.57
C LYS A 17 31.95 -21.14 -15.86
N THR A 18 31.90 -19.97 -16.50
CA THR A 18 32.35 -18.70 -15.89
C THR A 18 31.55 -18.36 -14.64
N LEU A 19 30.24 -18.63 -14.65
CA LEU A 19 29.35 -18.40 -13.50
C LEU A 19 29.62 -19.33 -12.31
N THR A 20 30.03 -20.58 -12.58
CA THR A 20 30.25 -21.60 -11.55
C THR A 20 31.70 -21.67 -11.04
N ASP A 21 32.66 -21.16 -11.81
CA ASP A 21 34.08 -21.17 -11.45
C ASP A 21 34.40 -20.04 -10.45
N LYS A 22 35.02 -20.42 -9.33
CA LYS A 22 35.38 -19.53 -8.21
C LYS A 22 36.57 -18.61 -8.52
N THR A 23 37.28 -18.85 -9.62
CA THR A 23 38.43 -18.03 -10.03
C THR A 23 38.02 -16.71 -10.68
N PHE A 24 36.78 -16.60 -11.15
CA PHE A 24 36.25 -15.37 -11.74
C PHE A 24 35.69 -14.42 -10.69
N ASP A 25 35.97 -13.13 -10.88
CA ASP A 25 35.49 -12.08 -10.00
C ASP A 25 34.02 -11.67 -10.28
N PHE A 26 33.53 -10.74 -9.47
CA PHE A 26 32.17 -10.19 -9.61
C PHE A 26 31.90 -9.63 -11.00
N THR A 27 32.85 -8.91 -11.59
CA THR A 27 32.67 -8.25 -12.90
C THR A 27 32.54 -9.27 -14.02
N ALA A 28 33.41 -10.29 -14.03
CA ALA A 28 33.36 -11.36 -15.01
C ALA A 28 32.05 -12.14 -14.94
N LYS A 29 31.61 -12.50 -13.73
CA LYS A 29 30.32 -13.18 -13.52
C LYS A 29 29.15 -12.29 -13.95
N PHE A 30 29.19 -10.98 -13.68
CA PHE A 30 28.13 -10.04 -14.05
C PHE A 30 27.99 -9.94 -15.57
N LEU A 31 29.11 -9.82 -16.29
CA LEU A 31 29.10 -9.80 -17.75
C LEU A 31 28.62 -11.13 -18.35
N ALA A 32 28.99 -12.26 -17.74
CA ALA A 32 28.51 -13.57 -18.14
C ALA A 32 26.99 -13.71 -18.00
N VAL A 33 26.38 -13.19 -16.93
CA VAL A 33 24.91 -13.18 -16.77
C VAL A 33 24.24 -12.34 -17.88
N ASN A 34 24.74 -11.13 -18.14
CA ASN A 34 24.18 -10.26 -19.20
C ASN A 34 24.28 -10.93 -20.59
N TYR A 35 25.39 -11.60 -20.86
CA TYR A 35 25.57 -12.33 -22.10
C TYR A 35 24.63 -13.53 -22.21
N LEU A 36 24.43 -14.27 -21.11
CA LEU A 36 23.47 -15.38 -21.06
C LEU A 36 22.02 -14.92 -21.27
N GLN A 37 21.65 -13.76 -20.73
CA GLN A 37 20.36 -13.14 -21.01
C GLN A 37 20.22 -12.82 -22.50
N THR A 38 21.23 -12.23 -23.11
CA THR A 38 21.24 -11.95 -24.56
C THR A 38 21.06 -13.23 -25.38
N LEU A 39 21.72 -14.32 -24.99
CA LEU A 39 21.54 -15.63 -25.62
C LEU A 39 20.12 -16.16 -25.46
N THR A 40 19.50 -16.00 -24.29
CA THR A 40 18.13 -16.42 -24.03
C THR A 40 17.12 -15.65 -24.89
N GLU A 41 17.29 -14.34 -25.04
CA GLU A 41 16.40 -13.48 -25.83
C GLU A 41 16.54 -13.73 -27.34
N SER A 42 17.74 -14.01 -27.82
CA SER A 42 18.04 -14.15 -29.26
C SER A 42 18.01 -15.59 -29.78
N HIS A 43 18.32 -16.56 -28.92
CA HIS A 43 18.49 -17.98 -29.22
C HIS A 43 17.95 -18.85 -28.07
N PRO A 44 16.63 -18.83 -27.77
CA PRO A 44 16.07 -19.59 -26.66
C PRO A 44 16.24 -21.12 -26.82
N ASP A 45 16.43 -21.62 -28.05
CA ASP A 45 16.57 -23.04 -28.40
C ASP A 45 17.85 -23.71 -27.86
N ILE A 46 18.89 -22.92 -27.57
CA ILE A 46 20.14 -23.45 -27.01
C ILE A 46 20.15 -23.50 -25.48
N ILE A 47 19.17 -22.86 -24.83
CA ILE A 47 19.05 -22.82 -23.36
C ILE A 47 18.50 -24.15 -22.85
N ASN A 48 18.98 -24.59 -21.69
CA ASN A 48 18.56 -25.87 -21.10
C ASN A 48 18.40 -25.78 -19.58
N THR A 49 18.09 -26.91 -18.94
CA THR A 49 17.90 -26.99 -17.49
C THR A 49 19.17 -26.74 -16.68
N ASP A 50 20.35 -26.98 -17.25
CA ASP A 50 21.63 -26.68 -16.59
C ASP A 50 21.80 -25.17 -16.46
N THR A 51 21.38 -24.40 -17.47
CA THR A 51 21.34 -22.93 -17.41
C THR A 51 20.54 -22.44 -16.21
N ILE A 52 19.32 -22.98 -16.01
CA ILE A 52 18.46 -22.64 -14.87
C ILE A 52 19.15 -23.00 -13.55
N THR A 53 19.74 -24.20 -13.48
CA THR A 53 20.43 -24.68 -12.28
C THR A 53 21.62 -23.79 -11.89
N VAL A 54 22.36 -23.27 -12.87
CA VAL A 54 23.48 -22.35 -12.64
C VAL A 54 22.98 -21.01 -12.10
N LEU A 55 21.92 -20.45 -12.69
CA LEU A 55 21.31 -19.19 -12.25
C LEU A 55 20.69 -19.31 -10.86
N GLU A 56 20.02 -20.42 -10.56
CA GLU A 56 19.46 -20.74 -9.25
C GLU A 56 20.55 -20.74 -8.17
N LYS A 57 21.66 -21.46 -8.42
CA LYS A 57 22.79 -21.52 -7.49
C LYS A 57 23.35 -20.14 -7.20
N LEU A 58 23.47 -19.27 -8.21
CA LEU A 58 23.95 -17.90 -8.01
C LEU A 58 23.02 -17.07 -7.12
N LEU A 59 21.70 -17.26 -7.18
CA LEU A 59 20.75 -16.54 -6.32
C LEU A 59 20.77 -17.04 -4.86
N VAL A 60 21.07 -18.32 -4.65
CA VAL A 60 21.22 -18.90 -3.31
C VAL A 60 22.61 -18.63 -2.71
N ASP A 61 23.62 -18.38 -3.55
CA ASP A 61 24.98 -18.14 -3.09
C ASP A 61 25.14 -16.75 -2.42
N TYR A 62 25.65 -16.78 -1.20
CA TYR A 62 25.93 -15.59 -0.39
C TYR A 62 27.32 -15.00 -0.68
N GLU A 63 28.11 -15.56 -1.58
CA GLU A 63 29.47 -15.10 -1.95
C GLU A 63 29.53 -13.59 -2.20
N PHE A 64 28.51 -13.01 -2.84
CA PHE A 64 28.48 -11.59 -3.22
C PHE A 64 27.74 -10.68 -2.25
N ARG A 65 27.16 -11.17 -1.15
CA ARG A 65 26.29 -10.37 -0.26
C ARG A 65 26.94 -9.11 0.30
N HIS A 66 28.27 -9.10 0.42
CA HIS A 66 29.05 -8.00 0.97
C HIS A 66 29.46 -6.95 -0.07
N GLN A 67 29.23 -7.21 -1.36
CA GLN A 67 29.50 -6.25 -2.42
C GLN A 67 28.46 -5.15 -2.43
N THR A 68 28.88 -3.89 -2.56
CA THR A 68 27.96 -2.73 -2.62
C THR A 68 26.95 -2.86 -3.78
N GLN A 69 27.33 -3.56 -4.84
CA GLN A 69 26.52 -3.77 -6.04
C GLN A 69 25.85 -5.15 -6.11
N ALA A 70 25.85 -5.94 -5.02
CA ALA A 70 25.33 -7.31 -5.00
C ALA A 70 23.90 -7.42 -5.56
N TYR A 71 23.02 -6.47 -5.19
CA TYR A 71 21.64 -6.43 -5.68
C TYR A 71 21.56 -6.39 -7.21
N PHE A 72 22.43 -5.65 -7.91
CA PHE A 72 22.39 -5.58 -9.37
C PHE A 72 22.75 -6.91 -10.02
N MET A 73 23.72 -7.65 -9.48
CA MET A 73 24.00 -9.02 -9.94
C MET A 73 22.79 -9.92 -9.78
N TYR A 74 22.24 -10.01 -8.56
CA TYR A 74 21.08 -10.87 -8.31
C TYR A 74 19.89 -10.48 -9.18
N LYS A 75 19.70 -9.19 -9.42
CA LYS A 75 18.67 -8.69 -10.32
C LYS A 75 18.85 -9.17 -11.75
N GLU A 76 20.06 -9.09 -12.30
CA GLU A 76 20.29 -9.59 -13.66
C GLU A 76 20.15 -11.12 -13.75
N VAL A 77 20.54 -11.86 -12.72
CA VAL A 77 20.32 -13.32 -12.66
C VAL A 77 18.82 -13.64 -12.66
N ALA A 78 18.04 -12.96 -11.82
CA ALA A 78 16.59 -13.15 -11.76
C ALA A 78 15.87 -12.69 -13.05
N ASN A 79 16.33 -11.60 -13.68
CA ASN A 79 15.84 -11.15 -14.98
C ASN A 79 16.15 -12.16 -16.08
N THR A 80 17.31 -12.82 -16.04
CA THR A 80 17.68 -13.88 -16.99
C THR A 80 16.71 -15.06 -16.87
N LEU A 81 16.39 -15.50 -15.65
CA LEU A 81 15.35 -16.52 -15.43
C LEU A 81 13.97 -16.07 -15.94
N CYS A 82 13.61 -14.79 -15.72
CA CYS A 82 12.37 -14.21 -16.26
C CYS A 82 12.37 -14.20 -17.80
N SER A 83 13.51 -13.92 -18.43
CA SER A 83 13.68 -14.02 -19.88
C SER A 83 13.45 -15.44 -20.40
N ILE A 84 13.91 -16.47 -19.66
CA ILE A 84 13.64 -17.88 -20.01
C ILE A 84 12.13 -18.16 -19.98
N ILE A 85 11.40 -17.62 -18.98
CA ILE A 85 9.94 -17.75 -18.89
C ILE A 85 9.23 -17.14 -20.10
N VAL A 86 9.74 -16.02 -20.62
CA VAL A 86 9.11 -15.27 -21.70
C VAL A 86 9.46 -15.84 -23.08
N HIS A 87 10.68 -16.34 -23.27
CA HIS A 87 11.22 -16.68 -24.59
C HIS A 87 11.34 -18.18 -24.87
N SER A 88 11.28 -19.05 -23.85
CA SER A 88 11.49 -20.50 -24.00
C SER A 88 10.33 -21.33 -23.46
N ASP A 89 9.35 -21.63 -24.31
CA ASP A 89 8.16 -22.44 -23.96
C ASP A 89 8.52 -23.76 -23.26
N ALA A 90 9.56 -24.46 -23.74
CA ALA A 90 9.98 -25.76 -23.19
C ALA A 90 10.51 -25.69 -21.75
N LEU A 91 10.97 -24.51 -21.32
CA LEU A 91 11.62 -24.31 -20.02
C LEU A 91 10.86 -23.32 -19.13
N ALA A 92 9.80 -22.70 -19.64
CA ALA A 92 9.10 -21.61 -18.96
C ALA A 92 8.58 -22.07 -17.58
N GLY A 93 7.95 -23.24 -17.51
CA GLY A 93 7.49 -23.81 -16.24
C GLY A 93 8.62 -24.14 -15.26
N HIS A 94 9.78 -24.60 -15.75
CA HIS A 94 10.95 -24.87 -14.89
C HIS A 94 11.54 -23.58 -14.31
N ALA A 95 11.73 -22.55 -15.14
CA ALA A 95 12.26 -21.25 -14.71
C ALA A 95 11.27 -20.53 -13.77
N PHE A 96 9.96 -20.63 -14.05
CA PHE A 96 8.91 -20.09 -13.20
C PHE A 96 8.91 -20.73 -11.80
N ASN A 97 8.92 -22.06 -11.73
CA ASN A 97 8.99 -22.78 -10.46
C ASN A 97 10.29 -22.51 -9.71
N CYS A 98 11.41 -22.36 -10.41
CA CYS A 98 12.68 -21.95 -9.82
C CYS A 98 12.56 -20.59 -9.11
N LEU A 99 12.07 -19.55 -9.80
CA LEU A 99 11.86 -18.24 -9.17
C LEU A 99 10.84 -18.29 -8.02
N LYS A 100 9.74 -19.05 -8.15
CA LYS A 100 8.74 -19.21 -7.09
C LYS A 100 9.35 -19.86 -5.84
N ASN A 101 10.19 -20.88 -6.01
CA ASN A 101 10.88 -21.54 -4.90
C ASN A 101 11.92 -20.62 -4.24
N LEU A 102 12.64 -19.84 -5.03
CA LEU A 102 13.65 -18.90 -4.53
C LEU A 102 13.08 -17.82 -3.61
N LEU A 103 11.80 -17.46 -3.75
CA LEU A 103 11.10 -16.57 -2.80
C LEU A 103 11.09 -17.11 -1.37
N GLY A 104 11.09 -18.44 -1.18
CA GLY A 104 11.09 -19.09 0.13
C GLY A 104 12.48 -19.48 0.64
N LEU A 105 13.50 -19.45 -0.22
CA LEU A 105 14.87 -19.87 0.10
C LEU A 105 15.84 -18.71 0.33
N THR A 106 15.45 -17.51 -0.08
CA THR A 106 16.32 -16.32 -0.06
C THR A 106 15.74 -15.22 0.82
N ASN A 107 16.61 -14.32 1.30
CA ASN A 107 16.27 -13.09 2.01
C ASN A 107 17.11 -11.92 1.47
N GLY A 108 16.77 -10.69 1.83
CA GLY A 108 17.52 -9.49 1.47
C GLY A 108 17.60 -9.24 -0.05
N HIS A 109 18.82 -9.07 -0.57
CA HIS A 109 19.03 -8.67 -1.96
C HIS A 109 18.59 -9.74 -3.00
N PRO A 110 18.94 -11.03 -2.86
CA PRO A 110 18.43 -12.07 -3.76
C PRO A 110 16.90 -12.23 -3.72
N HIS A 111 16.28 -12.15 -2.54
CA HIS A 111 14.82 -12.21 -2.40
C HIS A 111 14.17 -11.07 -3.16
N ARG A 112 14.62 -9.83 -2.91
CA ARG A 112 14.12 -8.64 -3.59
C ARG A 112 14.27 -8.75 -5.11
N ALA A 113 15.43 -9.22 -5.59
CA ALA A 113 15.66 -9.42 -7.02
C ALA A 113 14.67 -10.42 -7.63
N THR A 114 14.46 -11.55 -6.96
CA THR A 114 13.52 -12.61 -7.36
C THR A 114 12.08 -12.09 -7.41
N ALA A 115 11.64 -11.40 -6.34
CA ALA A 115 10.30 -10.83 -6.26
C ALA A 115 10.08 -9.73 -7.31
N GLU A 116 11.05 -8.85 -7.55
CA GLU A 116 10.94 -7.82 -8.58
C GLU A 116 10.91 -8.42 -10.01
N ALA A 117 11.67 -9.49 -10.27
CA ALA A 117 11.68 -10.17 -11.57
C ALA A 117 10.33 -10.84 -11.87
N LEU A 118 9.78 -11.62 -10.92
CA LEU A 118 8.44 -12.19 -11.03
C LEU A 118 7.36 -11.09 -11.11
N GLY A 119 7.50 -10.05 -10.30
CA GLY A 119 6.66 -8.86 -10.31
C GLY A 119 6.74 -8.02 -11.59
N SER A 120 7.66 -8.36 -12.51
CA SER A 120 7.84 -7.69 -13.79
C SER A 120 7.51 -8.57 -14.99
N LEU A 121 6.95 -9.77 -14.79
CA LEU A 121 6.48 -10.63 -15.89
C LEU A 121 5.54 -9.85 -16.83
N PRO A 122 5.69 -9.98 -18.16
CA PRO A 122 5.15 -9.01 -19.09
C PRO A 122 3.64 -9.19 -19.31
N PHE A 123 2.85 -8.30 -18.69
CA PHE A 123 1.50 -8.01 -19.14
C PHE A 123 1.16 -6.54 -18.86
N SER A 124 0.10 -6.07 -19.50
CA SER A 124 -0.47 -4.76 -19.23
C SER A 124 -1.93 -4.86 -18.80
N ILE A 125 -2.39 -3.85 -18.09
CA ILE A 125 -3.78 -3.58 -17.77
C ILE A 125 -4.14 -2.21 -18.34
N GLU A 126 -5.38 -2.08 -18.77
CA GLU A 126 -5.98 -0.84 -19.23
C GLU A 126 -7.08 -0.46 -18.25
N GLY A 127 -6.95 0.71 -17.65
CA GLY A 127 -7.93 1.26 -16.73
C GLY A 127 -9.07 1.94 -17.47
N PRO A 128 -10.20 2.18 -16.80
CA PRO A 128 -11.34 2.80 -17.44
C PRO A 128 -11.12 4.29 -17.70
N GLU A 129 -11.77 4.82 -18.73
CA GLU A 129 -11.87 6.26 -18.91
C GLU A 129 -12.91 6.84 -17.95
N ILE A 130 -12.45 7.59 -16.96
CA ILE A 130 -13.33 8.36 -16.07
C ILE A 130 -13.43 9.78 -16.63
N GLY A 131 -14.63 10.14 -17.08
CA GLY A 131 -14.90 11.44 -17.68
C GLY A 131 -14.44 12.58 -16.77
N LYS A 132 -13.79 13.59 -17.37
CA LYS A 132 -13.53 14.84 -16.65
C LYS A 132 -14.88 15.52 -16.42
N PRO A 133 -15.26 15.78 -15.18
CA PRO A 133 -16.56 16.38 -14.90
C PRO A 133 -16.54 17.82 -15.41
N ALA A 134 -17.60 18.22 -16.12
CA ALA A 134 -17.73 19.55 -16.69
C ALA A 134 -17.77 20.62 -15.58
N ARG A 135 -17.09 21.75 -15.79
CA ARG A 135 -16.94 22.82 -14.78
C ARG A 135 -17.92 24.00 -14.96
N GLU A 136 -18.84 23.92 -15.91
CA GLU A 136 -19.71 25.04 -16.25
C GLU A 136 -20.89 25.12 -15.27
N ASP A 137 -21.05 26.30 -14.63
CA ASP A 137 -22.09 26.69 -13.67
C ASP A 137 -22.24 25.82 -12.40
N ILE A 138 -21.26 25.91 -11.48
CA ILE A 138 -21.37 25.32 -10.13
C ILE A 138 -22.50 26.01 -9.34
N PRO A 139 -23.60 25.32 -9.00
CA PRO A 139 -24.73 25.94 -8.33
C PRO A 139 -24.38 26.33 -6.88
N SER A 140 -24.96 27.43 -6.42
CA SER A 140 -24.95 27.82 -5.00
C SER A 140 -26.27 27.42 -4.36
N LEU A 141 -26.21 26.73 -3.22
CA LEU A 141 -27.36 26.16 -2.52
C LEU A 141 -27.30 26.45 -1.02
N THR A 142 -28.46 26.54 -0.38
CA THR A 142 -28.61 26.39 1.07
C THR A 142 -28.72 24.91 1.43
N TRP A 143 -28.46 24.56 2.70
CA TRP A 143 -28.70 23.20 3.19
C TRP A 143 -30.14 22.74 2.94
N ARG A 144 -31.12 23.62 3.18
CA ARG A 144 -32.54 23.33 2.95
C ARG A 144 -32.86 23.04 1.49
N GLU A 145 -32.26 23.79 0.56
CA GLU A 145 -32.42 23.53 -0.88
C GLU A 145 -31.81 22.19 -1.27
N LEU A 146 -30.59 21.88 -0.81
CA LEU A 146 -29.95 20.59 -1.06
C LEU A 146 -30.84 19.42 -0.62
N ILE A 147 -31.35 19.45 0.61
CA ILE A 147 -32.23 18.38 1.12
C ILE A 147 -33.50 18.29 0.26
N LYS A 148 -34.10 19.42 -0.12
CA LYS A 148 -35.28 19.43 -0.99
C LYS A 148 -34.99 18.80 -2.36
N GLU A 149 -33.86 19.13 -2.98
CA GLU A 149 -33.45 18.60 -4.29
C GLU A 149 -33.15 17.09 -4.24
N THR A 150 -32.64 16.59 -3.11
CA THR A 150 -32.42 15.13 -2.91
C THR A 150 -33.72 14.34 -2.71
N GLY A 151 -34.81 15.00 -2.32
CA GLY A 151 -36.07 14.35 -1.92
C GLY A 151 -35.98 13.55 -0.61
N LEU A 152 -34.89 13.67 0.13
CA LEU A 152 -34.65 12.94 1.38
C LEU A 152 -35.32 13.66 2.57
N SER A 153 -35.63 12.89 3.61
CA SER A 153 -36.10 13.41 4.89
C SER A 153 -35.05 13.12 5.96
N LEU A 154 -34.57 14.18 6.62
CA LEU A 154 -33.60 14.05 7.71
C LEU A 154 -34.23 13.36 8.93
N THR A 155 -33.47 12.48 9.57
CA THR A 155 -33.82 11.84 10.85
C THR A 155 -32.95 12.33 12.01
N SER A 156 -31.89 13.10 11.71
CA SER A 156 -30.98 13.71 12.69
C SER A 156 -30.44 15.05 12.17
N SER A 157 -29.88 15.84 13.08
CA SER A 157 -29.17 17.09 12.74
C SER A 157 -27.83 16.78 12.07
N PRO A 158 -27.34 17.66 11.17
CA PRO A 158 -26.03 17.48 10.55
C PRO A 158 -24.90 17.69 11.56
N GLU A 159 -23.93 16.79 11.54
CA GLU A 159 -22.73 16.84 12.38
C GLU A 159 -21.47 16.64 11.53
N PHE A 160 -20.34 17.17 12.01
CA PHE A 160 -19.06 17.00 11.32
C PHE A 160 -18.42 15.64 11.65
N THR A 161 -18.10 14.88 10.60
CA THR A 161 -17.20 13.72 10.64
C THR A 161 -16.01 14.04 9.75
N GLY A 162 -14.89 14.44 10.37
CA GLY A 162 -13.76 15.03 9.65
C GLY A 162 -14.21 16.29 8.90
N ARG A 163 -14.02 16.32 7.58
CA ARG A 163 -14.43 17.44 6.71
C ARG A 163 -15.82 17.28 6.09
N SER A 164 -16.55 16.24 6.48
CA SER A 164 -17.87 15.95 5.92
C SER A 164 -18.96 16.30 6.91
N LEU A 165 -20.01 16.95 6.44
CA LEU A 165 -21.28 17.06 7.17
C LEU A 165 -22.09 15.79 6.93
N VAL A 166 -22.56 15.16 8.00
CA VAL A 166 -23.27 13.88 7.97
C VAL A 166 -24.59 14.02 8.71
N ALA A 167 -25.68 13.53 8.11
CA ALA A 167 -26.96 13.42 8.78
C ALA A 167 -27.66 12.11 8.38
N GLY A 168 -28.36 11.49 9.33
CA GLY A 168 -29.29 10.40 9.07
C GLY A 168 -30.46 10.83 8.19
N VAL A 169 -30.89 9.94 7.29
CA VAL A 169 -32.02 10.16 6.38
C VAL A 169 -32.95 8.95 6.35
N LYS A 170 -34.17 9.14 5.83
CA LYS A 170 -35.06 8.03 5.44
C LYS A 170 -34.74 7.50 4.04
N PRO A 171 -34.87 6.18 3.79
CA PRO A 171 -35.19 5.13 4.76
C PRO A 171 -34.09 4.93 5.81
N GLU A 172 -34.45 4.37 6.97
CA GLU A 172 -33.50 4.13 8.07
C GLU A 172 -32.27 3.34 7.60
N GLY A 173 -31.13 3.59 8.23
CA GLY A 173 -29.84 2.98 7.87
C GLY A 173 -29.08 3.70 6.75
N LYS A 174 -29.54 4.88 6.31
CA LYS A 174 -28.86 5.71 5.32
C LYS A 174 -28.39 7.05 5.90
N LEU A 175 -27.31 7.56 5.33
CA LEU A 175 -26.73 8.87 5.64
C LEU A 175 -26.70 9.72 4.38
N ILE A 176 -27.05 11.01 4.51
CA ILE A 176 -26.59 12.03 3.56
C ILE A 176 -25.26 12.57 4.04
N VAL A 177 -24.30 12.65 3.13
CA VAL A 177 -22.94 13.12 3.38
C VAL A 177 -22.62 14.25 2.43
N VAL A 178 -22.23 15.40 2.97
CA VAL A 178 -21.75 16.56 2.23
C VAL A 178 -20.28 16.77 2.55
N LYS A 179 -19.40 16.36 1.63
CA LYS A 179 -17.94 16.41 1.79
C LYS A 179 -17.42 17.75 1.28
N LEU A 180 -16.83 18.54 2.17
CA LEU A 180 -16.37 19.90 1.88
C LEU A 180 -14.91 19.90 1.38
N LEU A 181 -14.62 20.80 0.46
CA LEU A 181 -13.27 21.01 -0.10
C LEU A 181 -12.36 21.62 0.97
N ARG A 182 -11.13 21.10 1.09
CA ARG A 182 -10.11 21.72 1.94
C ARG A 182 -9.38 22.86 1.22
N SER A 183 -8.79 23.74 2.00
CA SER A 183 -7.88 24.77 1.50
C SER A 183 -6.68 24.11 0.80
N GLY A 184 -6.36 24.58 -0.41
CA GLY A 184 -5.27 24.05 -1.24
C GLY A 184 -5.64 22.83 -2.11
N GLU A 185 -6.81 22.22 -1.93
CA GLU A 185 -7.27 21.16 -2.81
C GLU A 185 -7.96 21.70 -4.07
N MET A 186 -7.89 20.92 -5.15
CA MET A 186 -8.55 21.25 -6.40
C MET A 186 -9.96 20.66 -6.41
N LEU A 187 -10.96 21.44 -6.82
CA LEU A 187 -12.35 20.97 -6.93
C LEU A 187 -12.50 19.67 -7.76
N ASP A 188 -11.65 19.49 -8.77
CA ASP A 188 -11.62 18.28 -9.60
C ASP A 188 -11.42 16.99 -8.80
N SER A 189 -10.76 17.03 -7.63
CA SER A 189 -10.59 15.83 -6.79
C SER A 189 -11.92 15.36 -6.22
N LEU A 190 -12.73 16.29 -5.68
CA LEU A 190 -14.08 15.98 -5.20
C LEU A 190 -14.99 15.53 -6.34
N MET A 191 -14.96 16.20 -7.48
CA MET A 191 -15.82 15.80 -8.60
C MET A 191 -15.42 14.42 -9.15
N ARG A 192 -14.14 14.08 -9.12
CA ARG A 192 -13.64 12.74 -9.49
C ARG A 192 -14.16 11.66 -8.55
N GLU A 193 -14.25 11.94 -7.25
CA GLU A 193 -14.84 11.03 -6.27
C GLU A 193 -16.28 10.67 -6.64
N ALA A 194 -17.10 11.67 -6.96
CA ALA A 194 -18.48 11.45 -7.43
C ALA A 194 -18.51 10.67 -8.76
N ALA A 195 -17.61 10.95 -9.70
CA ALA A 195 -17.52 10.22 -10.96
C ALA A 195 -17.21 8.73 -10.74
N TRP A 196 -16.30 8.41 -9.82
CA TRP A 196 -16.00 7.02 -9.45
C TRP A 196 -17.17 6.30 -8.78
N MET A 197 -17.88 6.97 -7.87
CA MET A 197 -19.10 6.43 -7.25
C MET A 197 -20.11 6.02 -8.32
N ASN A 198 -20.38 6.91 -9.29
CA ASN A 198 -21.31 6.61 -10.38
C ASN A 198 -20.80 5.45 -11.25
N TYR A 199 -19.54 5.51 -11.68
CA TYR A 199 -18.93 4.49 -12.52
C TYR A 199 -19.02 3.10 -11.89
N LEU A 200 -18.64 2.95 -10.62
CA LEU A 200 -18.63 1.66 -9.95
C LEU A 200 -20.03 1.17 -9.56
N SER A 201 -20.99 2.08 -9.40
CA SER A 201 -22.39 1.74 -9.11
C SER A 201 -23.18 1.27 -10.34
N ASP A 202 -22.60 1.36 -11.53
CA ASP A 202 -23.22 0.90 -12.77
C ASP A 202 -23.48 -0.62 -12.71
N LYS A 203 -24.63 -1.05 -13.24
CA LYS A 203 -25.06 -2.45 -13.24
C LYS A 203 -24.17 -3.35 -14.10
N THR A 204 -23.32 -2.78 -14.94
CA THR A 204 -22.32 -3.49 -15.73
C THR A 204 -21.16 -4.03 -14.88
N HIS A 205 -20.93 -3.47 -13.69
CA HIS A 205 -19.95 -3.99 -12.74
C HIS A 205 -20.59 -5.02 -11.81
N PHE A 206 -19.97 -6.20 -11.74
CA PHE A 206 -20.40 -7.26 -10.84
C PHE A 206 -19.34 -7.52 -9.77
N PHE A 207 -19.73 -7.33 -8.51
CA PHE A 207 -18.96 -7.71 -7.33
C PHE A 207 -19.72 -8.84 -6.61
N PRO A 208 -19.18 -10.08 -6.55
CA PRO A 208 -19.81 -11.21 -5.88
C PRO A 208 -19.77 -11.11 -4.34
N VAL A 209 -19.07 -10.10 -3.81
CA VAL A 209 -18.97 -9.81 -2.38
C VAL A 209 -19.65 -8.48 -2.08
N ARG A 210 -20.04 -8.26 -0.81
CA ARG A 210 -20.66 -7.00 -0.37
C ARG A 210 -19.74 -5.81 -0.69
N PHE A 211 -20.22 -4.88 -1.51
CA PHE A 211 -19.57 -3.60 -1.75
C PHE A 211 -20.62 -2.50 -1.85
N ASN A 212 -20.80 -1.79 -0.76
CA ASN A 212 -21.83 -0.78 -0.62
C ASN A 212 -21.28 0.56 -1.09
N ILE A 213 -21.28 0.75 -2.42
CA ILE A 213 -20.80 1.97 -3.07
C ILE A 213 -21.76 3.12 -2.75
N PRO A 214 -21.26 4.27 -2.25
CA PRO A 214 -22.10 5.44 -2.04
C PRO A 214 -22.71 5.94 -3.35
N LYS A 215 -23.93 6.48 -3.27
CA LYS A 215 -24.61 7.07 -4.42
C LYS A 215 -24.36 8.57 -4.46
N ALA A 216 -23.59 9.03 -5.44
CA ALA A 216 -23.42 10.45 -5.68
C ALA A 216 -24.76 11.13 -5.98
N VAL A 217 -24.96 12.33 -5.43
CA VAL A 217 -26.14 13.16 -5.66
C VAL A 217 -25.79 14.21 -6.70
N CYS A 218 -26.49 14.17 -7.83
CA CYS A 218 -26.41 15.21 -8.85
C CYS A 218 -27.49 16.27 -8.55
N VAL A 219 -27.09 17.53 -8.44
CA VAL A 219 -28.00 18.66 -8.20
C VAL A 219 -27.84 19.66 -9.32
N ARG A 220 -28.94 19.97 -10.03
CA ARG A 220 -28.94 20.90 -11.18
C ARG A 220 -27.85 20.54 -12.20
N ASP A 221 -27.81 19.25 -12.56
CA ASP A 221 -26.85 18.67 -13.51
C ASP A 221 -25.36 18.78 -13.11
N SER A 222 -25.07 19.06 -11.84
CA SER A 222 -23.70 19.09 -11.29
C SER A 222 -23.57 18.22 -10.03
N TYR A 223 -22.45 17.52 -9.90
CA TYR A 223 -22.08 16.82 -8.66
C TYR A 223 -21.44 17.75 -7.62
N ALA A 224 -20.86 18.86 -8.06
CA ALA A 224 -20.28 19.88 -7.20
C ALA A 224 -21.24 21.05 -7.02
N PHE A 225 -21.25 21.62 -5.82
CA PHE A 225 -22.02 22.83 -5.50
C PHE A 225 -21.28 23.64 -4.43
N ARG A 226 -21.72 24.89 -4.23
CA ARG A 226 -21.32 25.72 -3.12
C ARG A 226 -22.40 25.76 -2.05
N LEU A 227 -22.03 25.51 -0.81
CA LEU A 227 -22.93 25.67 0.33
C LEU A 227 -22.87 27.12 0.85
N SER A 228 -23.97 27.85 0.73
CA SER A 228 -24.08 29.25 1.17
C SER A 228 -23.98 29.44 2.68
N THR A 229 -24.39 28.43 3.46
CA THR A 229 -24.29 28.44 4.92
C THR A 229 -24.14 27.01 5.43
N ILE A 230 -23.12 26.78 6.25
CA ILE A 230 -22.85 25.50 6.91
C ILE A 230 -23.85 25.36 8.08
N PRO A 231 -24.65 24.28 8.14
CA PRO A 231 -25.72 24.10 9.13
C PRO A 231 -25.25 23.54 10.48
N ALA A 232 -23.94 23.56 10.75
CA ALA A 232 -23.33 23.00 11.95
C ALA A 232 -22.13 23.86 12.39
N THR A 233 -21.80 23.82 13.67
CA THR A 233 -20.61 24.50 14.20
C THR A 233 -19.35 23.85 13.63
N GLN A 234 -18.56 24.63 12.91
CA GLN A 234 -17.32 24.15 12.29
C GLN A 234 -16.21 24.04 13.35
N PRO A 235 -15.52 22.88 13.45
CA PRO A 235 -14.28 22.79 14.22
C PRO A 235 -13.18 23.70 13.64
N GLU A 236 -12.43 24.39 14.50
CA GLU A 236 -11.47 25.44 14.12
C GLU A 236 -10.37 24.94 13.15
N ASP A 237 -9.97 23.66 13.25
CA ASP A 237 -8.80 23.11 12.56
C ASP A 237 -9.09 22.35 11.24
N LEU A 238 -10.31 22.38 10.71
CA LEU A 238 -10.63 21.59 9.51
C LEU A 238 -9.99 22.09 8.21
N GLY A 239 -9.46 23.32 8.20
CA GLY A 239 -8.77 23.91 7.06
C GLY A 239 -9.64 23.93 5.80
N LEU A 240 -10.93 24.27 5.92
CA LEU A 240 -11.87 24.26 4.81
C LEU A 240 -11.63 25.41 3.82
N ASN A 241 -12.01 25.20 2.57
CA ASN A 241 -12.01 26.23 1.54
C ASN A 241 -13.05 27.32 1.85
N LYS A 242 -12.68 28.60 1.69
CA LYS A 242 -13.54 29.76 2.00
C LYS A 242 -14.84 29.83 1.19
N GLU A 243 -14.84 29.24 -0.01
CA GLU A 243 -16.01 29.21 -0.89
C GLU A 243 -16.95 28.04 -0.59
N ASN A 244 -16.67 27.18 0.39
CA ASN A 244 -17.55 26.07 0.80
C ASN A 244 -17.99 25.16 -0.37
N TYR A 245 -17.09 24.89 -1.31
CA TYR A 245 -17.33 23.89 -2.34
C TYR A 245 -17.49 22.50 -1.73
N ALA A 246 -18.43 21.73 -2.25
CA ALA A 246 -18.72 20.40 -1.76
C ALA A 246 -19.27 19.48 -2.85
N ILE A 247 -19.23 18.18 -2.57
CA ILE A 247 -20.06 17.16 -3.23
C ILE A 247 -21.04 16.56 -2.20
N CYS A 248 -22.12 15.96 -2.68
CA CYS A 248 -23.08 15.25 -1.85
C CYS A 248 -23.22 13.80 -2.31
N PHE A 249 -23.33 12.87 -1.37
CA PHE A 249 -23.64 11.48 -1.65
C PHE A 249 -24.47 10.85 -0.53
N VAL A 250 -25.15 9.75 -0.84
CA VAL A 250 -25.89 8.92 0.11
C VAL A 250 -25.12 7.63 0.35
N ALA A 251 -24.87 7.31 1.61
CA ALA A 251 -24.15 6.10 2.01
C ALA A 251 -24.95 5.31 3.06
N ASP A 252 -24.52 4.08 3.35
CA ASP A 252 -25.03 3.33 4.50
C ASP A 252 -24.52 3.91 5.82
N ASN A 253 -25.25 3.67 6.90
CA ASN A 253 -24.88 4.15 8.23
C ASN A 253 -23.49 3.69 8.68
N ASP A 254 -23.08 2.50 8.24
CA ASP A 254 -21.77 1.91 8.55
C ASP A 254 -20.63 2.48 7.70
N TYR A 255 -20.89 3.46 6.83
CA TYR A 255 -19.87 4.02 5.94
C TYR A 255 -18.70 4.66 6.71
N PHE A 256 -18.93 5.14 7.92
CA PHE A 256 -17.90 5.71 8.81
C PHE A 256 -17.46 4.74 9.93
N SER A 257 -17.78 3.45 9.81
CA SER A 257 -17.30 2.41 10.73
C SER A 257 -15.98 1.84 10.22
N TYR A 258 -14.95 1.88 11.07
CA TYR A 258 -13.61 1.39 10.75
C TYR A 258 -13.45 -0.06 11.24
N PRO A 259 -12.70 -0.91 10.52
CA PRO A 259 -12.55 -2.31 10.91
C PRO A 259 -11.78 -2.47 12.23
N ASN A 260 -10.96 -1.48 12.58
CA ASN A 260 -10.15 -1.43 13.78
C ASN A 260 -10.67 -0.37 14.78
N ASP A 261 -11.97 -0.11 14.79
CA ASP A 261 -12.60 0.81 15.75
C ASP A 261 -12.40 0.30 17.19
N ASP A 262 -11.97 1.19 18.07
CA ASP A 262 -11.63 0.87 19.46
C ASP A 262 -12.81 1.00 20.41
N ARG A 263 -13.86 1.72 20.01
CA ARG A 263 -15.05 1.96 20.82
C ARG A 263 -15.77 0.64 21.04
N GLU A 264 -16.08 0.34 22.30
CA GLU A 264 -16.64 -0.96 22.71
C GLU A 264 -17.89 -1.35 21.91
N GLU A 265 -18.75 -0.38 21.59
CA GLU A 265 -19.99 -0.59 20.83
C GLU A 265 -19.80 -0.75 19.31
N LYS A 266 -18.59 -0.48 18.79
CA LYS A 266 -18.26 -0.58 17.36
C LYS A 266 -17.12 -1.56 17.06
N ARG A 267 -16.49 -2.07 18.10
CA ARG A 267 -15.40 -3.03 18.02
C ARG A 267 -15.91 -4.33 17.41
N LEU A 268 -15.26 -4.76 16.34
CA LEU A 268 -15.56 -6.02 15.68
C LEU A 268 -14.99 -7.18 16.50
N SER A 269 -15.68 -8.32 16.47
CA SER A 269 -15.09 -9.61 16.85
C SER A 269 -14.03 -10.04 15.84
N ASP A 270 -13.22 -11.05 16.20
CA ASP A 270 -12.18 -11.58 15.31
C ASP A 270 -12.78 -12.11 13.99
N ASP A 271 -13.94 -12.78 14.03
CA ASP A 271 -14.64 -13.27 12.83
C ASP A 271 -15.16 -12.13 11.94
N GLU A 272 -15.75 -11.09 12.53
CA GLU A 272 -16.26 -9.93 11.80
C GLU A 272 -15.10 -9.12 11.19
N PHE A 273 -14.01 -8.93 11.95
CA PHE A 273 -12.82 -8.26 11.45
C PHE A 273 -12.22 -9.03 10.26
N SER A 274 -12.11 -10.35 10.40
CA SER A 274 -11.64 -11.23 9.33
C SER A 274 -12.52 -11.07 8.08
N GLU A 275 -13.85 -11.18 8.19
CA GLU A 275 -14.76 -10.96 7.05
C GLU A 275 -14.49 -9.64 6.34
N VAL A 276 -14.40 -8.55 7.11
CA VAL A 276 -14.24 -7.21 6.56
C VAL A 276 -12.90 -7.07 5.85
N ILE A 277 -11.80 -7.50 6.45
CA ILE A 277 -10.47 -7.37 5.86
C ILE A 277 -10.32 -8.27 4.64
N LEU A 278 -10.76 -9.52 4.70
CA LEU A 278 -10.66 -10.47 3.59
C LEU A 278 -11.50 -10.01 2.38
N ARG A 279 -12.72 -9.54 2.62
CA ARG A 279 -13.57 -8.97 1.56
C ARG A 279 -12.96 -7.72 0.96
N ASN A 280 -12.40 -6.82 1.76
CA ASN A 280 -11.74 -5.63 1.25
C ASN A 280 -10.46 -5.97 0.47
N ALA A 281 -9.71 -6.98 0.89
CA ALA A 281 -8.56 -7.49 0.14
C ALA A 281 -8.98 -7.99 -1.23
N TRP A 282 -10.07 -8.78 -1.30
CA TRP A 282 -10.66 -9.22 -2.56
C TRP A 282 -11.10 -8.04 -3.45
N LEU A 283 -11.79 -7.04 -2.88
CA LEU A 283 -12.23 -5.85 -3.62
C LEU A 283 -11.06 -5.05 -4.19
N LEU A 284 -9.99 -4.83 -3.40
CA LEU A 284 -8.79 -4.15 -3.87
C LEU A 284 -8.11 -4.93 -5.01
N GLY A 285 -8.00 -6.26 -4.88
CA GLY A 285 -7.50 -7.13 -5.94
C GLY A 285 -8.36 -7.00 -7.21
N LYS A 286 -9.68 -7.07 -7.06
CA LYS A 286 -10.65 -6.97 -8.17
C LYS A 286 -10.61 -5.62 -8.87
N LEU A 287 -10.59 -4.52 -8.14
CA LEU A 287 -10.45 -3.18 -8.72
C LEU A 287 -9.12 -3.07 -9.47
N THR A 288 -8.02 -3.55 -8.88
CA THR A 288 -6.70 -3.52 -9.51
C THR A 288 -6.67 -4.32 -10.82
N SER A 289 -7.38 -5.45 -10.91
CA SER A 289 -7.45 -6.26 -12.14
C SER A 289 -8.24 -5.60 -13.27
N LEU A 290 -9.09 -4.63 -12.92
CA LEU A 290 -9.82 -3.74 -13.84
C LEU A 290 -9.05 -2.46 -14.16
N GLY A 291 -7.82 -2.31 -13.66
CA GLY A 291 -7.03 -1.09 -13.85
C GLY A 291 -7.51 0.07 -12.99
N ILE A 292 -8.12 -0.21 -11.84
CA ILE A 292 -8.56 0.79 -10.86
C ILE A 292 -7.73 0.59 -9.59
N VAL A 293 -6.83 1.52 -9.29
CA VAL A 293 -5.89 1.41 -8.17
C VAL A 293 -6.28 2.35 -7.06
N HIS A 294 -6.25 1.88 -5.81
CA HIS A 294 -6.45 2.73 -4.65
C HIS A 294 -5.10 3.24 -4.14
N SER A 295 -4.80 4.52 -4.36
CA SER A 295 -3.48 5.11 -4.08
C SER A 295 -3.17 5.27 -2.59
N ALA A 296 -4.17 5.33 -1.72
CA ALA A 296 -3.98 5.54 -0.28
C ALA A 296 -4.95 4.74 0.62
N PRO A 297 -4.89 3.38 0.66
CA PRO A 297 -5.76 2.61 1.55
C PRO A 297 -5.58 2.98 3.02
N ILE A 298 -4.35 3.34 3.41
CA ILE A 298 -4.03 4.15 4.59
C ILE A 298 -2.99 5.21 4.20
N PRO A 299 -2.96 6.38 4.86
CA PRO A 299 -1.98 7.43 4.58
C PRO A 299 -0.61 7.12 5.21
N LEU A 300 0.31 6.55 4.43
CA LEU A 300 1.66 6.16 4.88
C LEU A 300 2.75 7.19 4.55
N PHE A 301 3.68 7.41 5.49
CA PHE A 301 4.79 8.36 5.35
C PHE A 301 6.13 7.80 5.85
N HIS A 302 7.25 8.25 5.24
CA HIS A 302 8.61 7.99 5.75
C HIS A 302 8.99 8.93 6.91
N ASN A 303 8.51 10.17 6.86
CA ASN A 303 8.71 11.21 7.87
C ASN A 303 7.68 12.32 7.63
N ARG A 304 6.82 12.58 8.62
CA ARG A 304 5.75 13.59 8.52
C ARG A 304 6.25 15.03 8.66
N VAL A 305 7.40 15.26 9.28
CA VAL A 305 7.99 16.59 9.52
C VAL A 305 8.71 17.14 8.28
N GLN A 306 9.29 16.26 7.45
CA GLN A 306 10.08 16.67 6.28
C GLN A 306 9.32 16.65 4.94
N ARG A 307 7.98 16.67 4.97
CA ARG A 307 7.13 16.54 3.76
C ARG A 307 7.46 17.56 2.67
N GLN A 308 7.84 18.79 3.03
CA GLN A 308 8.13 19.86 2.05
C GLN A 308 9.50 19.75 1.38
N ARG A 309 10.43 18.95 1.92
CA ARG A 309 11.81 18.82 1.39
C ARG A 309 12.00 17.69 0.37
N ARG A 310 11.01 16.79 0.23
CA ARG A 310 11.15 15.58 -0.61
C ARG A 310 10.27 15.65 -1.86
N ARG A 311 10.81 15.18 -3.00
CA ARG A 311 10.08 15.10 -4.28
C ARG A 311 8.83 14.19 -4.21
N ASP A 312 8.77 13.28 -3.24
CA ASP A 312 7.66 12.35 -3.00
C ASP A 312 6.64 12.86 -1.96
N GLY A 313 6.78 14.10 -1.49
CA GLY A 313 5.92 14.67 -0.44
C GLY A 313 5.99 13.92 0.89
N GLY A 314 7.00 13.06 1.10
CA GLY A 314 7.15 12.21 2.27
C GLY A 314 6.35 10.90 2.24
N MET A 315 5.68 10.56 1.12
CA MET A 315 4.93 9.30 0.98
C MET A 315 5.82 8.07 1.14
N TYR A 316 5.31 7.04 1.81
CA TYR A 316 6.07 5.80 2.00
C TYR A 316 6.18 5.00 0.69
N GLU A 317 7.41 4.63 0.33
CA GLU A 317 7.73 3.76 -0.79
C GLU A 317 8.27 2.44 -0.23
N TRP A 318 7.40 1.44 -0.16
CA TRP A 318 7.72 0.17 0.47
C TRP A 318 8.98 -0.54 -0.09
N PRO A 319 9.37 -0.47 -1.38
CA PRO A 319 10.58 -1.13 -1.86
C PRO A 319 11.88 -0.53 -1.30
N ARG A 320 11.81 0.66 -0.68
CA ARG A 320 12.96 1.29 -0.02
C ARG A 320 13.19 0.75 1.39
N ALA A 321 12.20 0.11 2.00
CA ALA A 321 12.28 -0.44 3.36
C ALA A 321 12.80 0.55 4.40
N GLY A 322 12.44 1.84 4.27
CA GLY A 322 12.77 2.87 5.25
C GLY A 322 11.93 2.74 6.52
N ARG A 323 12.23 3.53 7.55
CA ARG A 323 11.35 3.67 8.71
C ARG A 323 9.91 3.99 8.29
N LEU A 324 8.94 3.30 8.87
CA LEU A 324 7.53 3.65 8.74
C LEU A 324 7.11 4.54 9.91
N ASP A 325 6.70 5.77 9.59
CA ASP A 325 6.43 6.80 10.58
C ASP A 325 5.03 6.66 11.18
N ARG A 326 4.94 6.55 12.52
CA ARG A 326 3.67 6.53 13.28
C ARG A 326 2.68 5.53 12.68
N TRP A 327 3.13 4.27 12.62
CA TRP A 327 2.43 3.23 11.88
C TRP A 327 1.01 3.03 12.41
N LEU A 328 0.84 3.06 13.74
CA LEU A 328 -0.44 2.86 14.41
C LEU A 328 -1.39 4.04 14.14
N GLU A 329 -0.91 5.28 14.26
CA GLU A 329 -1.66 6.51 13.92
C GLU A 329 -2.12 6.50 12.45
N SER A 330 -1.27 6.01 11.55
CA SER A 330 -1.60 5.93 10.12
C SER A 330 -2.77 4.96 9.84
N CYS A 331 -3.05 4.03 10.75
CA CYS A 331 -4.19 3.13 10.68
C CYS A 331 -5.45 3.66 11.36
N LEU A 332 -5.52 4.89 11.87
CA LEU A 332 -6.71 5.40 12.56
C LEU A 332 -7.97 5.45 11.69
N TYR A 333 -7.79 5.85 10.44
CA TYR A 333 -8.89 6.08 9.50
C TYR A 333 -8.60 5.43 8.16
N PRO A 334 -8.55 4.08 8.09
CA PRO A 334 -8.34 3.38 6.83
C PRO A 334 -9.45 3.69 5.85
N ASN A 335 -9.11 3.82 4.57
CA ASN A 335 -10.03 3.95 3.46
C ASN A 335 -10.67 2.60 3.08
N LEU A 336 -10.80 1.71 4.07
CA LEU A 336 -11.48 0.40 4.02
C LEU A 336 -12.40 0.31 5.24
N GLY A 337 -13.60 -0.21 5.06
CA GLY A 337 -14.57 -0.34 6.14
C GLY A 337 -15.54 -1.49 5.96
N ILE A 338 -16.52 -1.56 6.87
CA ILE A 338 -17.59 -2.57 6.85
C ILE A 338 -18.35 -2.55 5.51
N THR A 339 -18.51 -1.37 4.91
CA THR A 339 -19.18 -1.22 3.60
C THR A 339 -18.32 -1.60 2.39
N GLY A 340 -17.00 -1.83 2.57
CA GLY A 340 -16.04 -2.05 1.49
C GLY A 340 -15.02 -0.92 1.37
N VAL A 341 -14.42 -0.77 0.18
CA VAL A 341 -13.44 0.28 -0.14
C VAL A 341 -14.11 1.66 -0.08
N ARG A 342 -13.41 2.67 0.44
CA ARG A 342 -13.92 4.04 0.67
C ARG A 342 -13.01 5.08 0.05
N ASP A 343 -13.40 6.35 0.23
CA ASP A 343 -12.62 7.53 -0.17
C ASP A 343 -12.20 7.52 -1.65
N PHE A 344 -13.21 7.55 -2.51
CA PHE A 344 -13.06 7.25 -3.94
C PHE A 344 -12.23 8.33 -4.67
N GLU A 345 -11.90 9.45 -4.01
CA GLU A 345 -10.94 10.44 -4.52
C GLU A 345 -9.52 9.86 -4.71
N HIS A 346 -9.19 8.79 -3.97
CA HIS A 346 -7.92 8.09 -4.07
C HIS A 346 -7.90 6.97 -5.11
N LEU A 347 -9.01 6.76 -5.85
CA LEU A 347 -9.03 5.84 -6.97
C LEU A 347 -8.42 6.48 -8.22
N GLU A 348 -7.54 5.73 -8.85
CA GLU A 348 -6.85 6.12 -10.08
C GLU A 348 -7.13 5.11 -11.18
N SER A 349 -7.38 5.61 -12.40
CA SER A 349 -7.39 4.77 -13.58
C SER A 349 -5.95 4.52 -14.01
N PHE A 350 -5.54 3.27 -13.94
CA PHE A 350 -4.20 2.81 -14.24
C PHE A 350 -4.17 2.10 -15.59
N THR A 351 -3.38 2.65 -16.52
CA THR A 351 -3.01 1.99 -17.77
C THR A 351 -1.50 1.85 -17.84
N GLY A 352 -1.00 0.62 -17.90
CA GLY A 352 0.44 0.40 -17.92
C GLY A 352 0.90 -1.02 -17.66
N LYS A 353 2.21 -1.15 -17.46
CA LYS A 353 2.93 -2.42 -17.31
C LYS A 353 2.83 -2.98 -15.89
N SER A 354 2.84 -4.32 -15.78
CA SER A 354 2.88 -5.09 -14.53
C SER A 354 3.91 -4.61 -13.51
N ARG A 355 5.11 -4.20 -13.95
CA ARG A 355 6.17 -3.69 -13.07
C ARG A 355 5.73 -2.50 -12.21
N ILE A 356 4.83 -1.65 -12.70
CA ILE A 356 4.28 -0.53 -11.91
C ILE A 356 3.17 -1.04 -10.99
N LEU A 357 2.29 -1.93 -11.49
CA LEU A 357 1.26 -2.59 -10.68
C LEU A 357 1.84 -3.33 -9.47
N TYR A 358 2.99 -4.00 -9.61
CA TYR A 358 3.71 -4.64 -8.51
C TYR A 358 3.87 -3.71 -7.30
N ARG A 359 4.18 -2.43 -7.53
CA ARG A 359 4.32 -1.45 -6.46
C ARG A 359 2.99 -1.09 -5.83
N HIS A 360 1.94 -0.91 -6.62
CA HIS A 360 0.60 -0.60 -6.12
C HIS A 360 0.01 -1.77 -5.32
N ILE A 361 0.13 -3.00 -5.82
CA ILE A 361 -0.26 -4.21 -5.09
C ILE A 361 0.50 -4.29 -3.77
N GLY A 362 1.80 -4.03 -3.78
CA GLY A 362 2.59 -4.04 -2.54
C GLY A 362 2.13 -2.98 -1.53
N SER A 363 1.75 -1.78 -1.98
CA SER A 363 1.18 -0.76 -1.12
C SER A 363 -0.17 -1.20 -0.52
N HIS A 364 -1.02 -1.89 -1.29
CA HIS A 364 -2.26 -2.46 -0.76
C HIS A 364 -1.99 -3.53 0.30
N MET A 365 -1.10 -4.48 0.01
CA MET A 365 -0.73 -5.55 0.95
C MET A 365 -0.15 -5.01 2.24
N LEU A 366 0.80 -4.08 2.15
CA LEU A 366 1.38 -3.42 3.32
C LEU A 366 0.30 -2.72 4.16
N SER A 367 -0.63 -2.02 3.50
CA SER A 367 -1.75 -1.36 4.19
C SER A 367 -2.63 -2.36 4.95
N LEU A 368 -2.99 -3.48 4.32
CA LEU A 368 -3.82 -4.52 4.94
C LEU A 368 -3.11 -5.18 6.14
N LEU A 369 -1.80 -5.45 6.04
CA LEU A 369 -1.01 -5.99 7.14
C LEU A 369 -0.92 -5.01 8.33
N LEU A 370 -0.76 -3.71 8.06
CA LEU A 370 -0.72 -2.69 9.11
C LEU A 370 -2.08 -2.51 9.79
N ILE A 371 -3.18 -2.60 9.03
CA ILE A 371 -4.53 -2.60 9.60
C ILE A 371 -4.73 -3.84 10.49
N ALA A 372 -4.30 -5.02 10.04
CA ALA A 372 -4.33 -6.27 10.82
C ALA A 372 -3.61 -6.11 12.16
N GLY A 373 -2.38 -5.56 12.17
CA GLY A 373 -1.67 -5.30 13.42
C GLY A 373 -2.33 -4.24 14.30
N SER A 374 -2.93 -3.20 13.69
CA SER A 374 -3.62 -2.14 14.44
C SER A 374 -4.88 -2.63 15.15
N TYR A 375 -5.58 -3.62 14.59
CA TYR A 375 -6.76 -4.21 15.21
C TYR A 375 -6.45 -4.79 16.59
N PHE A 376 -5.35 -5.54 16.72
CA PHE A 376 -4.90 -6.05 18.02
C PHE A 376 -4.49 -4.92 18.97
N ARG A 377 -3.70 -3.95 18.48
CA ARG A 377 -3.28 -2.79 19.30
C ARG A 377 -4.45 -1.95 19.79
N TYR A 378 -5.53 -1.85 19.03
CA TYR A 378 -6.72 -1.08 19.39
C TYR A 378 -7.71 -1.83 20.28
N LYS A 379 -7.44 -3.09 20.64
CA LYS A 379 -8.14 -3.76 21.75
C LYS A 379 -7.95 -3.00 23.08
N ASP A 380 -6.80 -2.33 23.25
CA ASP A 380 -6.53 -1.39 24.35
C ASP A 380 -5.65 -0.21 23.90
N ARG A 381 -6.30 0.93 23.62
CA ARG A 381 -5.63 2.16 23.18
C ARG A 381 -4.81 2.87 24.24
N THR A 382 -4.99 2.53 25.52
CA THR A 382 -4.23 3.16 26.60
C THR A 382 -2.78 2.66 26.64
N ARG A 383 -2.50 1.52 25.99
CA ARG A 383 -1.18 0.88 25.92
C ARG A 383 -0.40 1.30 24.68
N VAL A 384 -0.05 2.58 24.64
CA VAL A 384 0.78 3.18 23.59
C VAL A 384 1.79 4.16 24.19
N GLY A 385 3.03 4.09 23.75
CA GLY A 385 4.10 5.03 24.10
C GLY A 385 5.09 4.48 25.11
N LEU A 386 5.41 5.30 26.11
CA LEU A 386 6.31 4.95 27.21
C LEU A 386 5.49 4.88 28.52
N ASP A 387 5.85 3.95 29.40
CA ASP A 387 5.26 3.83 30.75
C ASP A 387 5.75 4.94 31.71
N GLU A 388 5.27 4.93 32.94
CA GLU A 388 5.65 5.91 33.98
C GLU A 388 7.15 5.88 34.30
N GLU A 389 7.83 4.76 34.06
CA GLU A 389 9.27 4.60 34.19
C GLU A 389 10.06 4.95 32.92
N GLY A 390 9.38 5.39 31.85
CA GLY A 390 9.98 5.74 30.57
C GLY A 390 10.37 4.54 29.69
N ARG A 391 9.87 3.34 29.99
CA ARG A 391 10.11 2.12 29.20
C ARG A 391 9.07 1.98 28.10
N PRO A 392 9.43 1.37 26.95
CA PRO A 392 8.46 1.02 25.91
C PRO A 392 7.28 0.23 26.46
N VAL A 393 6.06 0.66 26.13
CA VAL A 393 4.86 -0.12 26.44
C VAL A 393 4.92 -1.44 25.65
N ASP A 394 4.75 -2.55 26.36
CA ASP A 394 4.55 -3.88 25.79
C ASP A 394 3.05 -4.16 25.75
N ALA A 395 2.54 -4.55 24.59
CA ALA A 395 1.15 -4.88 24.29
C ALA A 395 1.05 -6.20 23.48
N ARG A 396 2.09 -7.04 23.52
CA ARG A 396 2.14 -8.30 22.77
C ARG A 396 1.05 -9.30 23.18
N ASP A 397 0.61 -9.24 24.43
CA ASP A 397 -0.50 -10.05 24.96
C ASP A 397 -1.85 -9.74 24.30
N LEU A 398 -2.00 -8.58 23.63
CA LEU A 398 -3.20 -8.27 22.86
C LEU A 398 -3.31 -9.09 21.56
N PHE A 399 -2.20 -9.69 21.11
CA PHE A 399 -2.13 -10.42 19.85
C PHE A 399 -2.45 -11.90 20.04
N ASP A 400 -3.42 -12.38 19.28
CA ASP A 400 -3.57 -13.82 19.02
C ASP A 400 -2.72 -14.17 17.79
N LYS A 401 -1.65 -14.93 18.02
CA LYS A 401 -0.69 -15.30 16.97
C LYS A 401 -1.30 -16.18 15.89
N GLU A 402 -2.14 -17.15 16.27
CA GLU A 402 -2.74 -18.09 15.31
C GLU A 402 -3.77 -17.38 14.44
N PHE A 403 -4.55 -16.49 15.05
CA PHE A 403 -5.48 -15.65 14.31
C PHE A 403 -4.75 -14.69 13.37
N LEU A 404 -3.71 -13.99 13.84
CA LEU A 404 -2.89 -13.10 13.00
C LEU A 404 -2.30 -13.84 11.79
N LYS A 405 -1.71 -15.03 12.02
CA LYS A 405 -1.13 -15.88 10.98
C LYS A 405 -2.15 -16.24 9.90
N THR A 406 -3.33 -16.68 10.33
CA THR A 406 -4.44 -17.04 9.43
C THR A 406 -4.89 -15.83 8.62
N LEU A 407 -5.09 -14.69 9.30
CA LEU A 407 -5.52 -13.45 8.67
C LEU A 407 -4.54 -12.96 7.61
N ILE A 408 -3.23 -13.03 7.86
CA ILE A 408 -2.18 -12.65 6.90
C ILE A 408 -2.30 -13.49 5.61
N PHE A 409 -2.42 -14.81 5.77
CA PHE A 409 -2.49 -15.71 4.63
C PHE A 409 -3.78 -15.53 3.83
N ASP A 410 -4.91 -15.51 4.52
CA ASP A 410 -6.22 -15.39 3.88
C ASP A 410 -6.38 -14.03 3.19
N THR A 411 -5.78 -12.97 3.74
CA THR A 411 -5.72 -11.64 3.10
C THR A 411 -5.06 -11.74 1.73
N PHE A 412 -3.92 -12.44 1.65
CA PHE A 412 -3.24 -12.71 0.38
C PHE A 412 -4.11 -13.53 -0.56
N LEU A 413 -4.70 -14.64 -0.10
CA LEU A 413 -5.54 -15.50 -0.94
C LEU A 413 -6.72 -14.75 -1.55
N ASN A 414 -7.39 -13.91 -0.75
CA ASN A 414 -8.53 -13.12 -1.20
C ASN A 414 -8.12 -12.04 -2.19
N TYR A 415 -7.04 -11.31 -1.90
CA TYR A 415 -6.51 -10.33 -2.85
C TYR A 415 -6.08 -10.99 -4.16
N TYR A 416 -5.31 -12.09 -4.08
CA TYR A 416 -4.87 -12.85 -5.24
C TYR A 416 -6.08 -13.26 -6.07
N SER A 417 -7.11 -13.85 -5.46
CA SER A 417 -8.32 -14.28 -6.16
C SER A 417 -9.07 -13.12 -6.83
N GLY A 418 -9.22 -11.97 -6.14
CA GLY A 418 -9.79 -10.78 -6.75
C GLY A 418 -8.98 -10.28 -7.96
N PHE A 419 -7.65 -10.34 -7.86
CA PHE A 419 -6.74 -9.83 -8.88
C PHE A 419 -6.58 -10.75 -10.10
N THR A 420 -6.38 -12.04 -9.87
CA THR A 420 -6.14 -13.02 -10.93
C THR A 420 -7.44 -13.51 -11.55
N GLY A 421 -8.50 -13.62 -10.74
CA GLY A 421 -9.76 -14.29 -11.08
C GLY A 421 -9.78 -15.77 -10.69
N ASP A 422 -8.68 -16.31 -10.16
CA ASP A 422 -8.48 -17.73 -9.85
C ASP A 422 -7.97 -17.93 -8.41
N HIS A 423 -8.00 -19.17 -7.91
CA HIS A 423 -7.42 -19.51 -6.62
C HIS A 423 -5.90 -19.64 -6.71
N PHE A 424 -5.21 -19.31 -5.62
CA PHE A 424 -3.76 -19.55 -5.53
C PHE A 424 -3.49 -21.04 -5.33
N GLU A 425 -2.56 -21.59 -6.11
CA GLU A 425 -2.18 -22.99 -6.04
C GLU A 425 -0.72 -23.19 -5.62
N GLY A 426 -0.48 -24.29 -4.89
CA GLY A 426 0.82 -24.68 -4.38
C GLY A 426 1.17 -24.09 -3.02
N ALA A 427 2.41 -24.33 -2.58
CA ALA A 427 2.88 -23.85 -1.29
C ALA A 427 3.14 -22.34 -1.30
N PHE A 428 2.77 -21.68 -0.20
CA PHE A 428 3.13 -20.28 0.02
C PHE A 428 4.60 -20.19 0.44
N PRO A 429 5.45 -19.41 -0.26
CA PRO A 429 6.90 -19.44 -0.07
C PRO A 429 7.35 -18.49 1.05
N THR A 430 6.72 -18.55 2.21
CA THR A 430 7.13 -17.79 3.40
C THR A 430 6.75 -18.53 4.67
N ASP A 431 7.65 -18.51 5.66
CA ASP A 431 7.36 -19.00 7.01
C ASP A 431 6.48 -17.99 7.75
N LEU A 432 5.16 -18.20 7.68
CA LEU A 432 4.17 -17.35 8.33
C LEU A 432 4.19 -17.45 9.86
N GLU A 433 4.71 -18.56 10.41
CA GLU A 433 4.82 -18.75 11.85
C GLU A 433 5.91 -17.84 12.43
N ALA A 434 7.08 -17.82 11.78
CA ALA A 434 8.17 -16.93 12.12
C ALA A 434 7.79 -15.46 11.87
N PHE A 435 7.16 -15.17 10.73
CA PHE A 435 6.73 -13.82 10.39
C PHE A 435 5.72 -13.26 11.40
N SER A 436 4.69 -14.02 11.77
CA SER A 436 3.69 -13.56 12.74
C SER A 436 4.30 -13.28 14.11
N SER A 437 5.28 -14.09 14.54
CA SER A 437 6.05 -13.81 15.76
C SER A 437 6.82 -12.49 15.66
N ARG A 438 7.55 -12.26 14.56
CA ARG A 438 8.30 -11.00 14.37
C ARG A 438 7.36 -9.79 14.28
N MET A 439 6.20 -9.95 13.66
CA MET A 439 5.19 -8.90 13.60
C MET A 439 4.68 -8.53 14.99
N ILE A 440 4.42 -9.51 15.85
CA ILE A 440 4.03 -9.27 17.26
C ILE A 440 5.17 -8.60 18.04
N ASP A 441 6.41 -9.05 17.87
CA ASP A 441 7.55 -8.46 18.58
C ASP A 441 7.77 -6.99 18.22
N GLU A 442 7.68 -6.64 16.93
CA GLU A 442 7.95 -5.28 16.44
C GLU A 442 6.75 -4.34 16.54
N MET A 443 5.52 -4.85 16.41
CA MET A 443 4.30 -4.04 16.46
C MET A 443 3.63 -4.06 17.83
N GLY A 444 3.97 -5.02 18.69
CA GLY A 444 3.45 -5.15 20.04
C GLY A 444 4.24 -4.38 21.08
N VAL A 445 5.47 -3.96 20.79
CA VAL A 445 6.31 -3.18 21.73
C VAL A 445 6.73 -1.86 21.10
N ASP A 446 6.55 -0.76 21.82
CA ASP A 446 6.80 0.59 21.33
C ASP A 446 8.29 0.99 21.41
N ASN A 447 9.16 0.16 20.84
CA ASN A 447 10.63 0.30 20.89
C ASN A 447 11.15 1.56 20.17
N HIS A 448 10.36 2.15 19.28
CA HIS A 448 10.77 3.27 18.45
C HIS A 448 9.78 4.41 18.59
N MET A 449 10.02 5.30 19.56
CA MET A 449 9.16 6.45 19.85
C MET A 449 9.69 7.77 19.31
N GLU A 450 10.96 7.81 18.92
CA GLU A 450 11.69 9.05 18.70
C GLU A 450 11.57 9.58 17.25
N GLU A 451 11.27 10.86 17.17
CA GLU A 451 11.43 11.73 16.02
C GLU A 451 12.43 12.84 16.37
N ILE A 452 13.27 13.26 15.43
CA ILE A 452 14.28 14.30 15.67
C ILE A 452 13.94 15.52 14.83
N LEU A 453 13.60 16.63 15.50
CA LEU A 453 13.49 17.95 14.89
C LEU A 453 14.89 18.55 14.79
N ARG A 454 15.49 18.48 13.60
CA ARG A 454 16.88 18.92 13.39
C ARG A 454 17.01 20.43 13.45
N VAL A 455 18.18 20.93 13.87
CA VAL A 455 18.53 22.36 13.80
C VAL A 455 18.24 22.97 12.42
N ALA A 456 18.55 22.24 11.35
CA ALA A 456 18.28 22.68 9.99
C ALA A 456 16.77 22.81 9.67
N ASP A 457 15.90 21.99 10.26
CA ASP A 457 14.44 22.11 10.12
C ASP A 457 13.92 23.25 10.99
N GLN A 458 14.46 23.42 12.20
CA GLN A 458 14.13 24.52 13.12
C GLN A 458 14.41 25.90 12.49
N ASN A 459 15.54 26.04 11.80
CA ASN A 459 15.95 27.30 11.18
C ASN A 459 15.06 27.71 9.98
N GLU A 460 14.26 26.79 9.43
CA GLU A 460 13.26 27.11 8.40
C GLU A 460 11.93 27.61 8.99
N MET A 461 11.73 27.43 10.29
CA MET A 461 10.51 27.85 11.00
C MET A 461 10.66 29.27 11.56
N SER A 462 9.60 30.05 11.49
CA SER A 462 9.43 31.24 12.36
C SER A 462 9.39 30.81 13.84
N GLU A 463 9.56 31.76 14.77
CA GLU A 463 9.43 31.43 16.21
C GLU A 463 8.02 30.90 16.53
N ASP A 464 6.98 31.58 16.04
CA ASP A 464 5.59 31.15 16.22
C ASP A 464 5.36 29.73 15.68
N GLU A 465 5.88 29.41 14.49
CA GLU A 465 5.79 28.05 13.92
C GLU A 465 6.52 27.01 14.77
N PHE A 466 7.69 27.36 15.33
CA PHE A 466 8.48 26.48 16.18
C PHE A 466 7.76 26.17 17.50
N GLU A 467 7.22 27.20 18.17
CA GLU A 467 6.46 27.04 19.42
C GLU A 467 5.19 26.21 19.19
N VAL A 468 4.38 26.57 18.19
CA VAL A 468 3.16 25.83 17.83
C VAL A 468 3.48 24.39 17.42
N PHE A 469 4.60 24.16 16.74
CA PHE A 469 5.03 22.82 16.34
C PHE A 469 5.33 21.94 17.56
N LEU A 470 6.06 22.45 18.55
CA LEU A 470 6.40 21.71 19.77
C LEU A 470 5.18 21.48 20.66
N GLU A 471 4.31 22.49 20.81
CA GLU A 471 3.07 22.38 21.59
C GLU A 471 2.16 21.28 21.02
N ARG A 472 1.97 21.23 19.70
CA ARG A 472 1.24 20.17 18.99
C ARG A 472 1.87 18.78 19.09
N ARG A 473 3.04 18.67 19.72
CA ARG A 473 3.75 17.41 19.98
C ARG A 473 3.86 17.11 21.47
N GLY A 474 3.07 17.80 22.29
CA GLY A 474 2.92 17.51 23.72
C GLY A 474 3.96 18.19 24.61
N PHE A 475 4.75 19.12 24.09
CA PHE A 475 5.64 19.92 24.94
C PHE A 475 4.80 20.94 25.73
N SER A 476 5.07 21.06 27.02
CA SER A 476 4.47 22.11 27.84
C SER A 476 5.03 23.48 27.47
N LEU A 477 4.25 24.55 27.67
CA LEU A 477 4.70 25.93 27.44
C LEU A 477 5.99 26.25 28.21
N GLU A 478 6.13 25.75 29.44
CA GLU A 478 7.35 25.89 30.24
C GLU A 478 8.55 25.20 29.57
N LYS A 479 8.36 23.99 29.02
CA LYS A 479 9.42 23.27 28.32
C LYS A 479 9.79 23.97 27.03
N ILE A 480 8.82 24.46 26.27
CA ILE A 480 9.05 25.23 25.03
C ILE A 480 9.85 26.49 25.33
N ALA A 481 9.46 27.27 26.35
CA ALA A 481 10.17 28.49 26.75
C ALA A 481 11.62 28.23 27.21
N SER A 482 11.94 27.00 27.63
CA SER A 482 13.31 26.59 28.00
C SER A 482 14.19 26.14 26.82
N LEU A 483 13.61 25.96 25.63
CA LEU A 483 14.32 25.52 24.43
C LEU A 483 14.69 26.71 23.55
N GLN A 484 15.94 26.75 23.08
CA GLN A 484 16.38 27.76 22.13
C GLN A 484 16.37 27.19 20.71
N LYS A 485 15.59 27.82 19.82
CA LYS A 485 15.51 27.42 18.42
C LYS A 485 16.89 27.50 17.75
N GLY A 486 17.23 26.45 17.02
CA GLY A 486 18.46 26.36 16.22
C GLY A 486 19.74 26.07 17.02
N GLU A 487 19.64 25.87 18.34
CA GLU A 487 20.80 25.55 19.19
C GLU A 487 21.21 24.08 19.07
N GLN A 488 20.25 23.16 19.17
CA GLN A 488 20.48 21.73 19.12
C GLN A 488 19.26 20.98 18.56
N ASP A 489 19.48 19.73 18.15
CA ASP A 489 18.40 18.84 17.73
C ASP A 489 17.48 18.54 18.92
N ILE A 490 16.17 18.49 18.66
CA ILE A 490 15.15 18.22 19.68
C ILE A 490 14.54 16.84 19.45
N ILE A 491 14.57 15.99 20.47
CA ILE A 491 13.92 14.67 20.46
C ILE A 491 12.44 14.84 20.81
N ILE A 492 11.58 14.30 19.96
CA ILE A 492 10.13 14.33 20.08
C ILE A 492 9.64 12.89 20.17
N TYR A 493 8.90 12.56 21.21
CA TYR A 493 8.30 11.25 21.37
C TYR A 493 6.93 11.22 20.68
N SER A 494 6.88 10.66 19.47
CA SER A 494 5.69 10.71 18.61
C SER A 494 5.32 9.39 17.93
N GLY A 495 6.07 8.32 18.22
CA GLY A 495 5.77 6.98 17.72
C GLY A 495 4.46 6.38 18.24
N PRO A 496 4.25 5.07 18.08
CA PRO A 496 5.26 4.11 17.64
C PRO A 496 5.58 4.17 16.14
N HIS A 497 6.86 4.13 15.82
CA HIS A 497 7.39 3.96 14.47
C HIS A 497 7.79 2.49 14.25
N LEU A 498 7.89 2.04 12.99
CA LEU A 498 8.58 0.78 12.67
C LEU A 498 9.96 1.11 12.12
N GLY A 499 10.97 1.00 12.98
CA GLY A 499 12.35 1.42 12.74
C GLY A 499 12.71 2.72 13.48
N ALA A 500 13.98 2.82 13.86
CA ALA A 500 14.54 4.02 14.47
C ALA A 500 14.80 5.13 13.43
N PHE A 501 15.04 6.36 13.90
CA PHE A 501 15.33 7.51 13.04
C PHE A 501 16.52 7.24 12.10
N ASN A 502 16.39 7.62 10.83
CA ASN A 502 17.34 7.35 9.73
C ASN A 502 17.69 5.87 9.48
N ASN A 503 16.97 4.92 10.08
CA ASN A 503 17.20 3.50 9.86
C ASN A 503 16.17 2.90 8.89
N ARG A 504 16.42 1.63 8.54
CA ARG A 504 15.44 0.79 7.85
C ARG A 504 14.27 0.45 8.79
N ILE A 505 13.19 -0.04 8.22
CA ILE A 505 12.09 -0.64 8.99
C ILE A 505 12.63 -1.74 9.92
N SER A 506 12.13 -1.80 11.15
CA SER A 506 12.55 -2.82 12.13
C SER A 506 11.98 -4.22 11.85
N LEU A 507 11.00 -4.30 10.95
CA LEU A 507 10.38 -5.53 10.45
C LEU A 507 10.64 -5.71 8.94
N PRO A 508 11.90 -5.97 8.50
CA PRO A 508 12.23 -6.16 7.09
C PRO A 508 11.48 -7.35 6.45
N GLU A 509 11.13 -8.36 7.24
CA GLU A 509 10.37 -9.54 6.83
C GLU A 509 8.99 -9.16 6.27
N MET A 510 8.39 -8.05 6.73
CA MET A 510 7.14 -7.54 6.18
C MET A 510 7.32 -7.03 4.75
N ILE A 511 8.45 -6.41 4.43
CA ILE A 511 8.76 -5.93 3.08
C ILE A 511 9.02 -7.10 2.14
N GLU A 512 9.70 -8.13 2.61
CA GLU A 512 9.91 -9.37 1.87
C GLU A 512 8.58 -10.07 1.59
N LEU A 513 7.72 -10.22 2.61
CA LEU A 513 6.39 -10.81 2.44
C LEU A 513 5.52 -10.02 1.46
N VAL A 514 5.49 -8.69 1.57
CA VAL A 514 4.78 -7.81 0.62
C VAL A 514 5.32 -7.99 -0.80
N GLY A 515 6.64 -8.09 -0.96
CA GLY A 515 7.29 -8.38 -2.23
C GLY A 515 6.86 -9.73 -2.81
N THR A 516 6.88 -10.78 -1.99
CA THR A 516 6.42 -12.14 -2.34
C THR A 516 4.96 -12.12 -2.79
N MET A 517 4.05 -11.63 -1.95
CA MET A 517 2.61 -11.57 -2.24
C MET A 517 2.32 -10.82 -3.54
N SER A 518 2.97 -9.67 -3.73
CA SER A 518 2.81 -8.84 -4.94
C SER A 518 3.33 -9.55 -6.19
N SER A 519 4.49 -10.19 -6.09
CA SER A 519 5.08 -10.93 -7.21
C SER A 519 4.23 -12.14 -7.60
N LEU A 520 3.65 -12.86 -6.63
CA LEU A 520 2.79 -14.00 -6.87
C LEU A 520 1.48 -13.56 -7.53
N CYS A 521 0.90 -12.42 -7.14
CA CYS A 521 -0.27 -11.85 -7.81
C CYS A 521 0.01 -11.54 -9.29
N ILE A 522 1.14 -10.88 -9.59
CA ILE A 522 1.57 -10.59 -10.96
C ILE A 522 1.80 -11.89 -11.74
N ALA A 523 2.56 -12.82 -11.16
CA ALA A 523 2.86 -14.11 -11.75
C ALA A 523 1.58 -14.91 -12.08
N GLY A 524 0.65 -14.98 -11.14
CA GLY A 524 -0.65 -15.63 -11.34
C GLY A 524 -1.43 -15.01 -12.49
N ARG A 525 -1.53 -13.67 -12.54
CA ARG A 525 -2.20 -12.96 -13.64
C ARG A 525 -1.50 -13.11 -14.99
N TYR A 526 -0.19 -13.30 -15.00
CA TYR A 526 0.56 -13.62 -16.22
C TYR A 526 0.22 -15.03 -16.71
N CYS A 527 0.19 -16.02 -15.82
CA CYS A 527 -0.16 -17.41 -16.16
C CYS A 527 -1.58 -17.54 -16.73
N THR A 528 -2.56 -16.74 -16.26
CA THR A 528 -3.90 -16.75 -16.86
C THR A 528 -3.95 -16.20 -18.29
N LYS A 529 -2.91 -15.46 -18.72
CA LYS A 529 -2.77 -14.91 -20.08
C LYS A 529 -1.89 -15.77 -20.98
N VAL A 530 -1.09 -16.69 -20.43
CA VAL A 530 -0.16 -17.54 -21.19
C VAL A 530 -0.48 -19.02 -20.88
N PRO A 531 -1.26 -19.69 -21.73
CA PRO A 531 -1.64 -21.09 -21.52
C PRO A 531 -0.41 -22.02 -21.47
N GLY A 532 -0.39 -22.98 -20.54
CA GLY A 532 0.65 -24.01 -20.42
C GLY A 532 1.76 -23.76 -19.38
N LEU A 533 1.68 -22.65 -18.64
CA LEU A 533 2.61 -22.30 -17.55
C LEU A 533 2.17 -22.78 -16.14
N GLN A 534 0.90 -23.21 -16.01
CA GLN A 534 0.31 -23.67 -14.73
C GLN A 534 0.76 -25.08 -14.36
#